data_AF-A0A3B9LD58-F1
#
_entry.id   AF-A0A3B9LD58-F1
#
_cell.length_a   1.000
_cell.length_b   1.000
_cell.length_c   1.000
_cell.angle_alpha   90.00
_cell.angle_beta   90.00
_cell.angle_gamma   90.00
#
_symmetry.space_group_name_H-M   'P 1'
#
loop_
_entity.id
_entity.type
_entity.pdbx_description
1 polymer ?
#
loop_
_entity_poly.entity_id
_entity_poly.type
_entity_poly.pdbx_seq_one_letter_code
_entity_poly.pdbx_strand_id
1 'polypeptide(L)'
;VKKEPGNDLYQFNLAALQIRSAEKEKSANARATLDRLSKLTSFRTGALRALLNDAVDRNDFPAADTLAQQLQMSQQVTFSDYLLCLNFYRKLDDKKFEALLEKVKPVAARDPSDLALLMDWMNNNGLSREVLSWTDKLSSNITTHPPVAIEVAEAFANLKNWSRLKRWTRTGSWMDADYLRLAYQAFAARESRQSIADAEFASLWRAAERDADDQPDREIKLARLATKWNLSIEADELWSRVSRNPSTRREALDSLYRLYRANNEIRKVYDVLQRLHESSPNEPAITANLARLGLTIDQNTIEAQQLAKEAYDRAPKDVNCAVTYAFSLYSMGRTTEGLEIIKKLPPDQLHDPHAAVYIALLLLDENQTEAAREYIEGAERGPIYLEEKRLLDEARTKLASASPTPSPPPSPPPPVTPTPAPAPTPGSTSAPSPAPTSSALR
;
A
#
# COMPACT_ATOMS: atom_id res chain seq x y z
N VAL A 1 -12.61 1.36 -38.73
CA VAL A 1 -12.96 2.80 -38.75
C VAL A 1 -12.33 3.55 -39.93
N LYS A 2 -11.07 4.01 -39.96
CA LYS A 2 -10.60 4.84 -41.11
C LYS A 2 -10.74 4.19 -42.51
N LYS A 3 -10.56 2.86 -42.61
CA LYS A 3 -10.77 2.09 -43.86
C LYS A 3 -12.21 1.60 -44.07
N GLU A 4 -12.95 1.46 -42.98
CA GLU A 4 -14.35 1.01 -42.94
C GLU A 4 -15.08 1.86 -41.90
N PRO A 5 -15.58 3.04 -42.30
CA PRO A 5 -16.19 3.97 -41.35
C PRO A 5 -17.59 3.52 -40.92
N GLY A 6 -18.34 2.80 -41.77
CA GLY A 6 -19.68 2.30 -41.46
C GLY A 6 -19.76 1.03 -40.61
N ASN A 7 -18.63 0.42 -40.24
CA ASN A 7 -18.61 -0.84 -39.50
C ASN A 7 -18.84 -0.58 -37.99
N ASP A 8 -20.08 -0.82 -37.52
CA ASP A 8 -20.49 -0.56 -36.14
C ASP A 8 -19.66 -1.31 -35.09
N LEU A 9 -19.18 -2.53 -35.36
CA LEU A 9 -18.30 -3.28 -34.46
C LEU A 9 -16.96 -2.58 -34.27
N TYR A 10 -16.37 -2.06 -35.36
CA TYR A 10 -15.12 -1.31 -35.29
C TYR A 10 -15.31 0.06 -34.63
N GLN A 11 -16.48 0.70 -34.80
CA GLN A 11 -16.82 1.91 -34.06
C GLN A 11 -16.99 1.64 -32.56
N PHE A 12 -17.69 0.57 -32.19
CA PHE A 12 -17.90 0.16 -30.81
C PHE A 12 -16.57 -0.07 -30.09
N ASN A 13 -15.71 -0.93 -30.66
CA ASN A 13 -14.41 -1.26 -30.06
C ASN A 13 -13.50 -0.02 -29.92
N LEU A 14 -13.49 0.87 -30.92
CA LEU A 14 -12.71 2.10 -30.83
C LEU A 14 -13.26 3.06 -29.77
N ALA A 15 -14.58 3.26 -29.72
CA ALA A 15 -15.20 4.17 -28.76
C ALA A 15 -15.08 3.66 -27.31
N ALA A 16 -15.23 2.36 -27.07
CA ALA A 16 -15.04 1.75 -25.76
C ALA A 16 -13.61 1.92 -25.21
N LEU A 17 -12.61 2.05 -26.09
CA LEU A 17 -11.23 2.40 -25.71
C LEU A 17 -11.05 3.92 -25.55
N GLN A 18 -11.55 4.71 -26.50
CA GLN A 18 -11.35 6.16 -26.53
C GLN A 18 -12.14 6.94 -25.47
N ILE A 19 -13.19 6.36 -24.89
CA ILE A 19 -13.98 7.02 -23.85
C ILE A 19 -13.13 7.37 -22.61
N ARG A 20 -12.11 6.56 -22.30
CA ARG A 20 -11.13 6.79 -21.22
C ARG A 20 -9.94 7.67 -21.62
N SER A 21 -9.96 8.28 -22.81
CA SER A 21 -8.86 9.13 -23.26
C SER A 21 -8.80 10.45 -22.49
N ALA A 22 -7.60 10.85 -22.05
CA ALA A 22 -7.33 12.16 -21.47
C ALA A 22 -7.62 13.32 -22.46
N GLU A 23 -7.65 13.05 -23.77
CA GLU A 23 -8.07 14.01 -24.79
C GLU A 23 -9.60 14.18 -24.76
N LYS A 24 -10.05 15.35 -24.31
CA LYS A 24 -11.48 15.69 -24.14
C LYS A 24 -12.31 15.47 -25.41
N GLU A 25 -11.76 15.79 -26.58
CA GLU A 25 -12.45 15.60 -27.87
C GLU A 25 -12.62 14.12 -28.21
N LYS A 26 -11.59 13.29 -28.03
CA LYS A 26 -11.67 11.84 -28.26
C LYS A 26 -12.69 11.18 -27.35
N SER A 27 -12.69 11.51 -26.06
CA SER A 27 -13.67 10.95 -25.12
C SER A 27 -15.10 11.46 -25.40
N ALA A 28 -15.28 12.71 -25.85
CA ALA A 28 -16.59 13.23 -26.25
C ALA A 28 -17.14 12.54 -27.50
N ASN A 29 -16.31 12.38 -28.54
CA ASN A 29 -16.68 11.65 -29.76
C ASN A 29 -16.98 10.17 -29.47
N ALA A 30 -16.23 9.55 -28.54
CA ALA A 30 -16.51 8.19 -28.07
C ALA A 30 -17.87 8.09 -27.36
N ARG A 31 -18.19 9.01 -26.43
CA ARG A 31 -19.51 9.08 -25.77
C ARG A 31 -20.65 9.19 -26.79
N ALA A 32 -20.55 10.11 -27.76
CA ALA A 32 -21.56 10.27 -28.80
C ALA A 32 -21.73 9.02 -29.69
N THR A 33 -20.61 8.34 -30.01
CA THR A 33 -20.62 7.09 -30.77
C THR A 33 -21.31 5.97 -29.98
N LEU A 34 -21.01 5.85 -28.68
CA LEU A 34 -21.64 4.84 -27.81
C LEU A 34 -23.12 5.13 -27.54
N ASP A 35 -23.54 6.40 -27.41
CA ASP A 35 -24.96 6.76 -27.32
C ASP A 35 -25.73 6.30 -28.57
N ARG A 36 -25.19 6.54 -29.78
CA ARG A 36 -25.78 6.04 -31.03
C ARG A 36 -25.86 4.51 -31.03
N LEU A 37 -24.79 3.82 -30.64
CA LEU A 37 -24.73 2.35 -30.62
C LEU A 37 -25.63 1.75 -29.54
N SER A 38 -25.92 2.46 -28.44
CA SER A 38 -26.85 2.00 -27.39
C SER A 38 -28.29 1.76 -27.89
N LYS A 39 -28.63 2.37 -29.03
CA LYS A 39 -29.94 2.27 -29.71
C LYS A 39 -30.03 1.05 -30.63
N LEU A 40 -28.91 0.36 -30.90
CA LEU A 40 -28.85 -0.86 -31.70
C LEU A 40 -28.81 -2.09 -30.79
N THR A 41 -29.73 -3.05 -30.97
CA THR A 41 -29.89 -4.23 -30.10
C THR A 41 -28.57 -4.97 -29.86
N SER A 42 -27.77 -5.20 -30.90
CA SER A 42 -26.50 -5.94 -30.83
C SER A 42 -25.38 -5.25 -30.04
N PHE A 43 -25.48 -3.94 -29.81
CA PHE A 43 -24.47 -3.16 -29.08
C PHE A 43 -25.01 -2.54 -27.78
N ARG A 44 -26.32 -2.66 -27.52
CA ARG A 44 -27.03 -1.97 -26.43
C ARG A 44 -26.38 -2.17 -25.06
N THR A 45 -26.26 -3.41 -24.57
CA THR A 45 -25.67 -3.66 -23.25
C THR A 45 -24.23 -3.18 -23.17
N GLY A 46 -23.40 -3.49 -24.19
CA GLY A 46 -21.99 -3.11 -24.21
C GLY A 46 -21.79 -1.59 -24.19
N ALA A 47 -22.60 -0.86 -24.94
CA ALA A 47 -22.56 0.60 -24.99
C ALA A 47 -23.06 1.24 -23.69
N LEU A 48 -24.17 0.75 -23.13
CA LEU A 48 -24.68 1.21 -21.82
C LEU A 48 -23.67 0.96 -20.70
N ARG A 49 -23.00 -0.20 -20.68
CA ARG A 49 -21.93 -0.54 -19.73
C ARG A 49 -20.73 0.41 -19.87
N ALA A 50 -20.28 0.70 -21.09
CA ALA A 50 -19.17 1.62 -21.32
C ALA A 50 -19.51 3.06 -20.88
N LEU A 51 -20.70 3.55 -21.24
CA LEU A 51 -21.21 4.86 -20.85
C LEU A 51 -21.42 4.98 -19.33
N LEU A 52 -21.94 3.93 -18.67
CA LEU A 52 -22.14 3.93 -17.22
C LEU A 52 -20.81 4.08 -16.48
N ASN A 53 -19.78 3.31 -16.87
CA ASN A 53 -18.46 3.44 -16.27
C ASN A 53 -17.87 4.85 -16.44
N ASP A 54 -17.93 5.42 -17.64
CA ASP A 54 -17.49 6.82 -17.89
C ASP A 54 -18.27 7.85 -17.06
N ALA A 55 -19.59 7.70 -16.95
CA ALA A 55 -20.41 8.61 -16.17
C ALA A 55 -20.03 8.54 -14.67
N VAL A 56 -19.73 7.35 -14.16
CA VAL A 56 -19.22 7.16 -12.79
C VAL A 56 -17.82 7.77 -12.63
N ASP A 57 -16.89 7.49 -13.55
CA ASP A 57 -15.52 8.01 -13.52
C ASP A 57 -15.48 9.56 -13.57
N ARG A 58 -16.49 10.19 -14.21
CA ARG A 58 -16.68 11.66 -14.26
C ARG A 58 -17.51 12.26 -13.12
N ASN A 59 -18.01 11.46 -12.18
CA ASN A 59 -18.98 11.86 -11.14
C ASN A 59 -20.30 12.45 -11.70
N ASP A 60 -20.70 12.02 -12.89
CA ASP A 60 -21.92 12.42 -13.58
C ASP A 60 -23.11 11.54 -13.15
N PHE A 61 -23.47 11.67 -11.87
CA PHE A 61 -24.44 10.79 -11.21
C PHE A 61 -25.84 10.77 -11.84
N PRO A 62 -26.42 11.88 -12.36
CA PRO A 62 -27.70 11.84 -13.06
C PRO A 62 -27.67 11.02 -14.36
N ALA A 63 -26.60 11.15 -15.15
CA ALA A 63 -26.41 10.34 -16.35
C ALA A 63 -26.20 8.87 -15.98
N ALA A 64 -25.36 8.60 -14.97
CA ALA A 64 -25.07 7.25 -14.50
C ALA A 64 -26.33 6.54 -13.95
N ASP A 65 -27.21 7.20 -13.20
CA ASP A 65 -28.48 6.62 -12.74
C ASP A 65 -29.39 6.22 -13.91
N THR A 66 -29.50 7.10 -14.90
CA THR A 66 -30.26 6.84 -16.14
C THR A 66 -29.68 5.62 -16.88
N LEU A 67 -28.36 5.54 -17.01
CA LEU A 67 -27.66 4.45 -17.69
C LEU A 67 -27.76 3.12 -16.93
N ALA A 68 -27.67 3.14 -15.59
CA ALA A 68 -27.83 1.96 -14.74
C ALA A 68 -29.24 1.36 -14.84
N GLN A 69 -30.28 2.20 -14.86
CA GLN A 69 -31.66 1.75 -15.09
C GLN A 69 -31.84 1.16 -16.49
N GLN A 70 -31.28 1.79 -17.53
CA GLN A 70 -31.36 1.26 -18.90
C GLN A 70 -30.58 -0.04 -19.08
N LEU A 71 -29.43 -0.21 -18.41
CA LEU A 71 -28.61 -1.42 -18.46
C LEU A 71 -29.35 -2.62 -17.86
N GLN A 72 -30.00 -2.44 -16.70
CA GLN A 72 -30.84 -3.48 -16.08
C GLN A 72 -32.05 -3.92 -16.93
N MET A 73 -32.50 -3.07 -17.87
CA MET A 73 -33.60 -3.39 -18.80
C MET A 73 -33.10 -3.96 -20.14
N SER A 74 -31.80 -4.18 -20.30
CA SER A 74 -31.24 -4.72 -21.55
C SER A 74 -31.45 -6.23 -21.67
N GLN A 75 -31.77 -6.70 -22.88
CA GLN A 75 -32.02 -8.13 -23.16
C GLN A 75 -30.79 -9.02 -22.95
N GLN A 76 -29.58 -8.44 -23.04
CA GLN A 76 -28.30 -9.15 -22.87
C GLN A 76 -27.58 -8.70 -21.58
N VAL A 77 -28.33 -8.35 -20.52
CA VAL A 77 -27.76 -8.00 -19.21
C VAL A 77 -27.11 -9.24 -18.59
N THR A 78 -25.88 -9.11 -18.08
CA THR A 78 -25.18 -10.19 -17.36
C THR A 78 -25.25 -10.00 -15.85
N PHE A 79 -24.92 -11.02 -15.06
CA PHE A 79 -24.91 -10.86 -13.60
C PHE A 79 -23.90 -9.80 -13.12
N SER A 80 -22.76 -9.69 -13.81
CA SER A 80 -21.76 -8.63 -13.58
C SER A 80 -22.32 -7.22 -13.80
N ASP A 81 -23.32 -7.04 -14.67
CA ASP A 81 -23.97 -5.73 -14.85
C ASP A 81 -24.83 -5.34 -13.63
N TYR A 82 -25.45 -6.32 -12.95
CA TYR A 82 -26.14 -6.06 -11.68
C TYR A 82 -25.15 -5.68 -10.57
N LEU A 83 -24.00 -6.37 -10.48
CA LEU A 83 -22.94 -6.01 -9.52
C LEU A 83 -22.36 -4.61 -9.80
N LEU A 84 -22.21 -4.22 -11.07
CA LEU A 84 -21.84 -2.85 -11.45
C LEU A 84 -22.87 -1.82 -10.98
N CYS A 85 -24.16 -2.10 -11.17
CA CYS A 85 -25.24 -1.23 -10.71
C CYS A 85 -25.31 -1.15 -9.16
N LEU A 86 -25.04 -2.24 -8.44
CA LEU A 86 -24.97 -2.25 -6.97
C LEU A 86 -23.79 -1.42 -6.45
N ASN A 87 -22.59 -1.58 -7.04
CA ASN A 87 -21.41 -0.75 -6.75
C ASN A 87 -21.66 0.74 -6.96
N PHE A 88 -22.46 1.09 -7.97
CA PHE A 88 -22.87 2.45 -8.27
C PHE A 88 -23.84 3.00 -7.20
N TYR A 89 -24.98 2.35 -6.97
CA TYR A 89 -25.99 2.87 -6.06
C TYR A 89 -25.53 2.97 -4.62
N ARG A 90 -24.69 2.04 -4.15
CA ARG A 90 -24.08 2.06 -2.81
C ARG A 90 -23.30 3.36 -2.51
N LYS A 91 -22.85 4.10 -3.52
CA LYS A 91 -22.11 5.36 -3.34
C LYS A 91 -23.00 6.61 -3.34
N LEU A 92 -24.30 6.48 -3.64
CA LEU A 92 -25.15 7.61 -4.04
C LEU A 92 -26.55 7.62 -3.46
N ASP A 93 -27.20 6.46 -3.35
CA ASP A 93 -28.60 6.34 -2.97
C ASP A 93 -28.82 4.96 -2.33
N ASP A 94 -28.73 4.93 -1.00
CA ASP A 94 -28.92 3.73 -0.19
C ASP A 94 -30.28 3.06 -0.44
N LYS A 95 -31.33 3.84 -0.74
CA LYS A 95 -32.68 3.29 -1.00
C LYS A 95 -32.73 2.57 -2.35
N LYS A 96 -32.13 3.14 -3.39
CA LYS A 96 -32.00 2.46 -4.69
C LYS A 96 -31.07 1.25 -4.59
N PHE A 97 -30.02 1.34 -3.76
CA PHE A 97 -29.12 0.22 -3.48
C PHE A 97 -29.87 -0.96 -2.85
N GLU A 98 -30.57 -0.74 -1.73
CA GLU A 98 -31.38 -1.76 -1.05
C GLU A 98 -32.44 -2.36 -1.98
N ALA A 99 -33.20 -1.52 -2.70
CA ALA A 99 -34.23 -1.96 -3.63
C ALA A 99 -33.66 -2.80 -4.79
N LEU A 100 -32.47 -2.46 -5.30
CA LEU A 100 -31.80 -3.26 -6.32
C LEU A 100 -31.29 -4.58 -5.75
N LEU A 101 -30.72 -4.57 -4.54
CA LEU A 101 -30.18 -5.78 -3.91
C LEU A 101 -31.28 -6.83 -3.68
N GLU A 102 -32.43 -6.42 -3.13
CA GLU A 102 -33.60 -7.30 -2.98
C GLU A 102 -34.16 -7.80 -4.31
N LYS A 103 -34.10 -6.98 -5.38
CA LYS A 103 -34.49 -7.40 -6.74
C LYS A 103 -33.51 -8.42 -7.35
N VAL A 104 -32.22 -8.31 -7.07
CA VAL A 104 -31.15 -9.13 -7.66
C VAL A 104 -30.99 -10.49 -6.95
N LYS A 105 -31.21 -10.57 -5.64
CA LYS A 105 -31.21 -11.83 -4.87
C LYS A 105 -31.97 -13.00 -5.54
N PRO A 106 -33.26 -12.87 -5.92
CA PRO A 106 -34.01 -13.96 -6.56
C PRO A 106 -33.62 -14.24 -8.02
N VAL A 107 -32.79 -13.39 -8.63
CA VAL A 107 -32.12 -13.68 -9.92
C VAL A 107 -30.89 -14.54 -9.64
N ALA A 108 -30.03 -14.12 -8.72
CA ALA A 108 -28.82 -14.82 -8.32
C ALA A 108 -29.10 -16.25 -7.80
N ALA A 109 -30.14 -16.44 -7.00
CA ALA A 109 -30.53 -17.75 -6.46
C ALA A 109 -30.94 -18.81 -7.50
N ARG A 110 -30.97 -18.47 -8.80
CA ARG A 110 -31.28 -19.41 -9.89
C ARG A 110 -30.06 -20.16 -10.40
N ASP A 111 -28.86 -19.62 -10.19
CA ASP A 111 -27.59 -20.23 -10.61
C ASP A 111 -26.57 -20.18 -9.45
N PRO A 112 -25.93 -21.31 -9.07
CA PRO A 112 -24.97 -21.32 -7.97
C PRO A 112 -23.76 -20.38 -8.15
N SER A 113 -23.37 -20.07 -9.39
CA SER A 113 -22.26 -19.17 -9.71
C SER A 113 -22.67 -17.72 -9.50
N ASP A 114 -23.82 -17.30 -10.02
CA ASP A 114 -24.37 -15.96 -9.79
C ASP A 114 -24.67 -15.72 -8.30
N LEU A 115 -25.17 -16.75 -7.60
CA LEU A 115 -25.38 -16.72 -6.16
C LEU A 115 -24.07 -16.48 -5.39
N ALA A 116 -22.99 -17.20 -5.73
CA ALA A 116 -21.68 -16.98 -5.12
C ALA A 116 -21.09 -15.61 -5.48
N LEU A 117 -21.21 -15.16 -6.73
CA LEU A 117 -20.77 -13.82 -7.14
C LEU A 117 -21.48 -12.71 -6.34
N LEU A 118 -22.77 -12.87 -6.02
CA LEU A 118 -23.47 -11.93 -5.16
C LEU A 118 -23.00 -12.01 -3.71
N MET A 119 -22.79 -13.21 -3.18
CA MET A 119 -22.33 -13.40 -1.80
C MET A 119 -20.90 -12.91 -1.56
N ASP A 120 -19.96 -13.16 -2.48
CA ASP A 120 -18.60 -12.57 -2.47
C ASP A 120 -18.69 -11.04 -2.50
N TRP A 121 -19.47 -10.48 -3.44
CA TRP A 121 -19.65 -9.05 -3.54
C TRP A 121 -20.22 -8.45 -2.22
N MET A 122 -21.22 -9.10 -1.62
CA MET A 122 -21.79 -8.71 -0.33
C MET A 122 -20.78 -8.82 0.81
N ASN A 123 -19.98 -9.89 0.86
CA ASN A 123 -18.92 -10.09 1.85
C ASN A 123 -17.89 -8.96 1.80
N ASN A 124 -17.34 -8.68 0.61
CA ASN A 124 -16.36 -7.62 0.38
C ASN A 124 -16.93 -6.20 0.59
N ASN A 125 -18.26 -6.06 0.64
CA ASN A 125 -18.97 -4.81 0.95
C ASN A 125 -19.55 -4.75 2.39
N GLY A 126 -19.12 -5.64 3.29
CA GLY A 126 -19.50 -5.60 4.71
C GLY A 126 -20.92 -6.10 5.02
N LEU A 127 -21.57 -6.77 4.06
CA LEU A 127 -22.93 -7.31 4.18
C LEU A 127 -22.95 -8.80 4.56
N SER A 128 -21.85 -9.36 5.10
CA SER A 128 -21.77 -10.77 5.51
C SER A 128 -22.87 -11.23 6.47
N ARG A 129 -23.42 -10.33 7.31
CA ARG A 129 -24.58 -10.66 8.17
C ARG A 129 -25.83 -10.98 7.35
N GLU A 130 -26.02 -10.24 6.28
CA GLU A 130 -27.13 -10.39 5.35
C GLU A 130 -26.95 -11.64 4.48
N VAL A 131 -25.72 -11.95 4.05
CA VAL A 131 -25.36 -13.21 3.40
C VAL A 131 -25.82 -14.41 4.25
N LEU A 132 -25.47 -14.43 5.54
CA LEU A 132 -25.90 -15.52 6.43
C LEU A 132 -27.42 -15.55 6.63
N SER A 133 -28.06 -14.39 6.87
CA SER A 133 -29.52 -14.33 7.05
C SER A 133 -30.30 -14.73 5.80
N TRP A 134 -29.70 -14.60 4.62
CA TRP A 134 -30.27 -15.07 3.35
C TRP A 134 -29.98 -16.55 3.10
N THR A 135 -28.78 -17.03 3.46
CA THR A 135 -28.39 -18.45 3.39
C THR A 135 -29.38 -19.33 4.16
N ASP A 136 -29.85 -18.90 5.33
CA ASP A 136 -30.87 -19.59 6.13
C ASP A 136 -32.24 -19.76 5.41
N LYS A 137 -32.48 -19.05 4.30
CA LYS A 137 -33.70 -19.12 3.47
C LYS A 137 -33.52 -19.89 2.15
N LEU A 138 -32.31 -20.31 1.83
CA LEU A 138 -31.96 -21.00 0.59
C LEU A 138 -31.89 -22.52 0.80
N SER A 139 -31.97 -23.28 -0.30
CA SER A 139 -31.87 -24.74 -0.23
C SER A 139 -30.46 -25.18 0.18
N SER A 140 -30.36 -26.07 1.17
CA SER A 140 -29.09 -26.64 1.61
C SER A 140 -28.33 -27.35 0.49
N ASN A 141 -29.04 -27.95 -0.47
CA ASN A 141 -28.46 -28.60 -1.65
C ASN A 141 -27.67 -27.64 -2.57
N ILE A 142 -27.86 -26.32 -2.42
CA ILE A 142 -27.08 -25.30 -3.13
C ILE A 142 -26.04 -24.69 -2.18
N THR A 143 -26.43 -24.35 -0.95
CA THR A 143 -25.55 -23.59 -0.06
C THR A 143 -24.39 -24.39 0.52
N THR A 144 -24.50 -25.72 0.67
CA THR A 144 -23.40 -26.56 1.20
C THR A 144 -22.41 -27.04 0.14
N HIS A 145 -22.55 -26.59 -1.12
CA HIS A 145 -21.66 -26.95 -2.21
C HIS A 145 -20.93 -25.71 -2.80
N PRO A 146 -19.66 -25.84 -3.22
CA PRO A 146 -18.97 -24.78 -3.95
C PRO A 146 -19.69 -24.41 -5.26
N PRO A 147 -19.61 -23.14 -5.72
CA PRO A 147 -18.85 -22.05 -5.09
C PRO A 147 -19.54 -21.45 -3.85
N VAL A 148 -20.85 -21.61 -3.68
CA VAL A 148 -21.65 -20.96 -2.63
C VAL A 148 -21.15 -21.27 -1.21
N ALA A 149 -20.73 -22.51 -0.95
CA ALA A 149 -20.23 -22.91 0.38
C ALA A 149 -18.98 -22.15 0.84
N ILE A 150 -18.15 -21.69 -0.10
CA ILE A 150 -16.96 -20.88 0.14
C ILE A 150 -17.39 -19.50 0.66
N GLU A 151 -18.39 -18.89 0.03
CA GLU A 151 -18.88 -17.56 0.40
C GLU A 151 -19.65 -17.52 1.72
N VAL A 152 -20.30 -18.62 2.08
CA VAL A 152 -20.89 -18.78 3.41
C VAL A 152 -19.78 -18.93 4.48
N ALA A 153 -18.67 -19.61 4.16
CA ALA A 153 -17.53 -19.72 5.06
C ALA A 153 -16.81 -18.37 5.25
N GLU A 154 -16.60 -17.62 4.16
CA GLU A 154 -16.12 -16.24 4.15
C GLU A 154 -17.03 -15.33 5.00
N ALA A 155 -18.35 -15.44 4.87
CA ALA A 155 -19.30 -14.68 5.68
C ALA A 155 -19.20 -15.00 7.18
N PHE A 156 -18.97 -16.27 7.57
CA PHE A 156 -18.69 -16.61 8.96
C PHE A 156 -17.33 -16.05 9.44
N ALA A 157 -16.31 -16.04 8.56
CA ALA A 157 -14.98 -15.52 8.89
C ALA A 157 -14.99 -14.01 9.14
N ASN A 158 -15.63 -13.23 8.26
CA ASN A 158 -15.77 -11.77 8.40
C ASN A 158 -16.52 -11.36 9.68
N LEU A 159 -17.51 -12.14 10.09
CA LEU A 159 -18.25 -11.94 11.33
C LEU A 159 -17.57 -12.57 12.56
N LYS A 160 -16.36 -13.13 12.41
CA LYS A 160 -15.59 -13.82 13.45
C LYS A 160 -16.37 -14.94 14.17
N ASN A 161 -17.26 -15.60 13.44
CA ASN A 161 -18.16 -16.63 13.98
C ASN A 161 -17.49 -18.01 13.91
N TRP A 162 -16.36 -18.15 14.59
CA TRP A 162 -15.47 -19.32 14.52
C TRP A 162 -16.19 -20.64 14.84
N SER A 163 -17.12 -20.63 15.79
CA SER A 163 -17.92 -21.81 16.16
C SER A 163 -18.85 -22.29 15.05
N ARG A 164 -19.43 -21.37 14.25
CA ARG A 164 -20.22 -21.75 13.07
C ARG A 164 -19.31 -22.11 11.89
N LEU A 165 -18.21 -21.39 11.69
CA LEU A 165 -17.23 -21.69 10.64
C LEU A 165 -16.65 -23.10 10.78
N LYS A 166 -16.16 -23.48 11.97
CA LYS A 166 -15.70 -24.85 12.24
C LYS A 166 -16.78 -25.90 12.02
N ARG A 167 -18.04 -25.62 12.38
CA ARG A 167 -19.15 -26.56 12.12
C ARG A 167 -19.42 -26.74 10.64
N TRP A 168 -19.39 -25.63 9.89
CA TRP A 168 -19.64 -25.58 8.45
C TRP A 168 -18.58 -26.35 7.66
N THR A 169 -17.30 -26.16 7.99
CA THR A 169 -16.19 -26.80 7.27
C THR A 169 -15.88 -28.22 7.73
N ARG A 170 -16.30 -28.65 8.92
CA ARG A 170 -16.03 -30.02 9.43
C ARG A 170 -16.74 -31.14 8.64
N THR A 171 -17.78 -30.84 7.87
CA THR A 171 -18.63 -31.86 7.22
C THR A 171 -18.80 -31.61 5.73
N GLY A 172 -18.78 -32.70 4.95
CA GLY A 172 -18.86 -32.67 3.49
C GLY A 172 -17.48 -32.62 2.83
N SER A 173 -17.43 -33.01 1.55
CA SER A 173 -16.30 -32.72 0.68
C SER A 173 -16.67 -31.53 -0.20
N TRP A 174 -15.74 -30.62 -0.42
CA TRP A 174 -15.87 -29.54 -1.39
C TRP A 174 -15.25 -29.91 -2.75
N MET A 175 -15.03 -31.20 -3.01
CA MET A 175 -14.46 -31.72 -4.26
C MET A 175 -13.15 -30.99 -4.61
N ASP A 176 -13.05 -30.38 -5.78
CA ASP A 176 -11.87 -29.62 -6.21
C ASP A 176 -11.55 -28.36 -5.37
N ALA A 177 -12.41 -27.98 -4.42
CA ALA A 177 -12.22 -26.86 -3.51
C ALA A 177 -11.98 -27.31 -2.04
N ASP A 178 -11.63 -28.58 -1.79
CA ASP A 178 -11.44 -29.08 -0.43
C ASP A 178 -10.25 -28.43 0.30
N TYR A 179 -9.18 -28.05 -0.40
CA TYR A 179 -8.13 -27.17 0.14
C TYR A 179 -8.66 -25.88 0.78
N LEU A 180 -9.70 -25.25 0.19
CA LEU A 180 -10.33 -24.06 0.79
C LEU A 180 -11.10 -24.43 2.06
N ARG A 181 -11.86 -25.54 2.05
CA ARG A 181 -12.57 -26.05 3.23
C ARG A 181 -11.61 -26.26 4.40
N LEU A 182 -10.47 -26.89 4.12
CA LEU A 182 -9.38 -27.14 5.07
C LEU A 182 -8.74 -25.84 5.57
N ALA A 183 -8.46 -24.88 4.68
CA ALA A 183 -7.91 -23.57 5.04
C ALA A 183 -8.85 -22.76 5.95
N TYR A 184 -10.15 -22.70 5.64
CA TYR A 184 -11.15 -22.07 6.51
C TYR A 184 -11.30 -22.79 7.85
N GLN A 185 -11.20 -24.13 7.89
CA GLN A 185 -11.21 -24.89 9.13
C GLN A 185 -9.97 -24.60 9.98
N ALA A 186 -8.79 -24.54 9.37
CA ALA A 186 -7.53 -24.18 10.02
C ALA A 186 -7.62 -22.79 10.65
N PHE A 187 -8.00 -21.78 9.85
CA PHE A 187 -8.12 -20.40 10.31
C PHE A 187 -9.09 -20.27 11.50
N ALA A 188 -10.25 -20.94 11.42
CA ALA A 188 -11.21 -20.97 12.51
C ALA A 188 -10.70 -21.71 13.77
N ALA A 189 -9.81 -22.70 13.63
CA ALA A 189 -9.15 -23.35 14.75
C ALA A 189 -8.18 -22.39 15.46
N ARG A 190 -7.28 -21.73 14.72
CA ARG A 190 -6.32 -20.73 15.24
C ARG A 190 -7.04 -19.59 15.97
N GLU A 191 -8.03 -18.98 15.32
CA GLU A 191 -8.79 -17.86 15.89
C GLU A 191 -9.73 -18.26 17.05
N SER A 192 -9.99 -19.57 17.25
CA SER A 192 -10.70 -20.05 18.44
C SER A 192 -9.87 -19.95 19.73
N ARG A 193 -8.53 -19.79 19.64
CA ARG A 193 -7.60 -19.64 20.78
C ARG A 193 -7.76 -20.70 21.88
N GLN A 194 -8.04 -21.94 21.48
CA GLN A 194 -8.10 -23.10 22.36
C GLN A 194 -6.68 -23.67 22.60
N SER A 195 -6.48 -24.47 23.65
CA SER A 195 -5.15 -24.98 24.04
C SER A 195 -4.44 -25.85 22.98
N ILE A 196 -5.19 -26.39 22.01
CA ILE A 196 -4.67 -27.18 20.88
C ILE A 196 -4.72 -26.44 19.53
N ALA A 197 -5.09 -25.15 19.53
CA ALA A 197 -5.42 -24.40 18.31
C ALA A 197 -4.27 -24.36 17.30
N ASP A 198 -3.03 -24.18 17.74
CA ASP A 198 -1.87 -24.10 16.85
C ASP A 198 -1.55 -25.46 16.20
N ALA A 199 -1.73 -26.57 16.94
CA ALA A 199 -1.53 -27.92 16.42
C ALA A 199 -2.66 -28.33 15.44
N GLU A 200 -3.91 -27.98 15.75
CA GLU A 200 -5.05 -28.19 14.85
C GLU A 200 -4.89 -27.35 13.57
N PHE A 201 -4.53 -26.07 13.71
CA PHE A 201 -4.20 -25.19 12.58
C PHE A 201 -3.08 -25.76 11.71
N ALA A 202 -1.93 -26.10 12.28
CA ALA A 202 -0.77 -26.58 11.51
C ALA A 202 -1.06 -27.90 10.78
N SER A 203 -1.90 -28.78 11.35
CA SER A 203 -2.34 -30.02 10.71
C SER A 203 -3.28 -29.76 9.53
N LEU A 204 -4.30 -28.93 9.73
CA LEU A 204 -5.31 -28.59 8.71
C LEU A 204 -4.71 -27.74 7.58
N TRP A 205 -3.85 -26.77 7.90
CA TRP A 205 -3.19 -25.93 6.91
C TRP A 205 -2.25 -26.74 6.02
N ARG A 206 -1.40 -27.60 6.62
CA ARG A 206 -0.55 -28.53 5.86
C ARG A 206 -1.35 -29.61 5.10
N ALA A 207 -2.63 -29.81 5.41
CA ALA A 207 -3.54 -30.60 4.57
C ALA A 207 -4.06 -29.79 3.39
N ALA A 208 -4.46 -28.52 3.60
CA ALA A 208 -4.87 -27.60 2.54
C ALA A 208 -3.75 -27.41 1.50
N GLU A 209 -2.51 -27.17 1.93
CA GLU A 209 -1.37 -27.01 1.03
C GLU A 209 -1.10 -28.27 0.19
N ARG A 210 -1.26 -29.47 0.76
CA ARG A 210 -1.08 -30.73 0.03
C ARG A 210 -2.19 -31.01 -0.99
N ASP A 211 -3.39 -30.50 -0.79
CA ASP A 211 -4.51 -30.58 -1.77
C ASP A 211 -4.42 -29.48 -2.84
N ALA A 212 -3.62 -28.44 -2.59
CA ALA A 212 -3.29 -27.38 -3.55
C ALA A 212 -1.97 -27.58 -4.30
N ASP A 213 -1.13 -28.52 -3.85
CA ASP A 213 0.22 -28.78 -4.38
C ASP A 213 0.21 -29.07 -5.89
N ASP A 214 1.23 -28.58 -6.60
CA ASP A 214 1.35 -28.63 -8.07
C ASP A 214 0.14 -28.07 -8.86
N GLN A 215 -0.79 -27.35 -8.22
CA GLN A 215 -1.95 -26.68 -8.86
C GLN A 215 -1.87 -25.16 -8.65
N PRO A 216 -1.22 -24.40 -9.56
CA PRO A 216 -0.96 -22.97 -9.37
C PRO A 216 -2.19 -22.11 -9.05
N ASP A 217 -3.35 -22.45 -9.64
CA ASP A 217 -4.63 -21.77 -9.39
C ASP A 217 -5.23 -22.04 -8.00
N ARG A 218 -4.83 -23.13 -7.34
CA ARG A 218 -5.18 -23.45 -5.94
C ARG A 218 -4.19 -22.79 -4.98
N GLU A 219 -2.89 -22.94 -5.23
CA GLU A 219 -1.84 -22.35 -4.40
C GLU A 219 -1.97 -20.82 -4.30
N ILE A 220 -2.25 -20.12 -5.40
CA ILE A 220 -2.44 -18.65 -5.38
C ILE A 220 -3.67 -18.23 -4.58
N LYS A 221 -4.73 -19.04 -4.54
CA LYS A 221 -5.92 -18.78 -3.70
C LYS A 221 -5.59 -18.96 -2.21
N LEU A 222 -4.80 -19.97 -1.85
CA LEU A 222 -4.29 -20.10 -0.48
C LEU A 222 -3.39 -18.93 -0.10
N ALA A 223 -2.50 -18.50 -0.99
CA ALA A 223 -1.59 -17.37 -0.74
C ALA A 223 -2.36 -16.07 -0.49
N ARG A 224 -3.40 -15.80 -1.29
CA ARG A 224 -4.32 -14.68 -1.10
C ARG A 224 -5.08 -14.75 0.23
N LEU A 225 -5.56 -15.93 0.64
CA LEU A 225 -6.22 -16.12 1.94
C LEU A 225 -5.25 -15.93 3.11
N ALA A 226 -4.04 -16.49 3.04
CA ALA A 226 -3.01 -16.30 4.04
C ALA A 226 -2.67 -14.81 4.24
N THR A 227 -2.49 -14.06 3.16
CA THR A 227 -2.31 -12.60 3.22
C THR A 227 -3.52 -11.88 3.80
N LYS A 228 -4.75 -12.20 3.36
CA LYS A 228 -6.00 -11.61 3.87
C LYS A 228 -6.19 -11.82 5.37
N TRP A 229 -5.73 -12.97 5.88
CA TRP A 229 -5.81 -13.35 7.29
C TRP A 229 -4.58 -12.96 8.13
N ASN A 230 -3.59 -12.28 7.53
CA ASN A 230 -2.32 -11.89 8.16
C ASN A 230 -1.52 -13.09 8.70
N LEU A 231 -1.60 -14.23 8.01
CA LEU A 231 -0.81 -15.44 8.27
C LEU A 231 0.55 -15.29 7.58
N SER A 232 1.43 -14.46 8.14
CA SER A 232 2.65 -13.98 7.46
C SER A 232 3.65 -15.08 7.07
N ILE A 233 3.75 -16.16 7.86
CA ILE A 233 4.67 -17.28 7.57
C ILE A 233 4.13 -18.08 6.39
N GLU A 234 2.86 -18.42 6.46
CA GLU A 234 2.12 -19.20 5.48
C GLU A 234 2.00 -18.44 4.14
N ALA A 235 1.86 -17.10 4.22
CA ALA A 235 1.87 -16.22 3.06
C ALA A 235 3.27 -16.14 2.41
N ASP A 236 4.36 -16.01 3.19
CA ASP A 236 5.74 -16.05 2.66
C ASP A 236 5.96 -17.36 1.89
N GLU A 237 5.70 -18.51 2.52
CA GLU A 237 5.97 -19.83 1.94
C GLU A 237 5.18 -20.06 0.63
N LEU A 238 3.88 -19.73 0.62
CA LEU A 238 3.04 -19.90 -0.56
C LEU A 238 3.39 -18.91 -1.68
N TRP A 239 3.56 -17.61 -1.40
CA TRP A 239 3.95 -16.65 -2.42
C TRP A 239 5.35 -16.94 -2.98
N SER A 240 6.29 -17.36 -2.13
CA SER A 240 7.62 -17.82 -2.54
C SER A 240 7.54 -19.01 -3.50
N ARG A 241 6.63 -19.96 -3.26
CA ARG A 241 6.38 -21.10 -4.15
C ARG A 241 5.75 -20.68 -5.48
N VAL A 242 4.61 -20.00 -5.47
CA VAL A 242 3.91 -19.61 -6.71
C VAL A 242 4.69 -18.58 -7.54
N SER A 243 5.64 -17.85 -6.95
CA SER A 243 6.54 -16.94 -7.69
C SER A 243 7.45 -17.66 -8.72
N ARG A 244 7.58 -18.99 -8.62
CA ARG A 244 8.37 -19.79 -9.57
C ARG A 244 7.68 -19.90 -10.93
N ASN A 245 6.35 -20.07 -10.94
CA ASN A 245 5.55 -20.19 -12.16
C ASN A 245 5.45 -18.83 -12.90
N PRO A 246 5.81 -18.75 -14.20
CA PRO A 246 5.72 -17.52 -14.98
C PRO A 246 4.36 -16.81 -14.97
N SER A 247 3.23 -17.53 -14.95
CA SER A 247 1.90 -16.91 -15.04
C SER A 247 1.48 -16.15 -13.78
N THR A 248 1.94 -16.62 -12.60
CA THR A 248 1.63 -16.06 -11.27
C THR A 248 2.78 -15.23 -10.70
N ARG A 249 3.97 -15.28 -11.31
CA ARG A 249 5.22 -14.66 -10.82
C ARG A 249 5.05 -13.20 -10.41
N ARG A 250 4.44 -12.36 -11.25
CA ARG A 250 4.37 -10.92 -10.98
C ARG A 250 3.55 -10.61 -9.74
N GLU A 251 2.33 -11.15 -9.66
CA GLU A 251 1.47 -10.98 -8.48
C GLU A 251 2.15 -11.51 -7.20
N ALA A 252 2.83 -12.65 -7.30
CA ALA A 252 3.53 -13.25 -6.18
C ALA A 252 4.69 -12.39 -5.66
N LEU A 253 5.54 -11.88 -6.56
CA LEU A 253 6.63 -10.99 -6.20
C LEU A 253 6.12 -9.64 -5.68
N ASP A 254 5.07 -9.06 -6.28
CA ASP A 254 4.43 -7.84 -5.78
C ASP A 254 3.84 -8.03 -4.37
N SER A 255 3.31 -9.23 -4.06
CA SER A 255 2.81 -9.57 -2.72
C SER A 255 3.92 -9.80 -1.70
N LEU A 256 5.00 -10.48 -2.07
CA LEU A 256 6.20 -10.62 -1.22
C LEU A 256 6.85 -9.26 -0.93
N TYR A 257 6.95 -8.39 -1.95
CA TYR A 257 7.46 -7.02 -1.79
C TYR A 257 6.66 -6.25 -0.74
N ARG A 258 5.32 -6.31 -0.79
CA ARG A 258 4.44 -5.68 0.21
C ARG A 258 4.62 -6.29 1.60
N LEU A 259 4.67 -7.63 1.71
CA LEU A 259 4.84 -8.36 2.96
C LEU A 259 6.15 -7.99 3.66
N TYR A 260 7.27 -8.10 2.95
CA TYR A 260 8.60 -7.82 3.48
C TYR A 260 8.81 -6.36 3.81
N ARG A 261 8.23 -5.44 3.02
CA ARG A 261 8.24 -4.00 3.35
C ARG A 261 7.47 -3.71 4.63
N ALA A 262 6.30 -4.33 4.84
CA ALA A 262 5.51 -4.15 6.06
C ALA A 262 6.23 -4.70 7.31
N ASN A 263 7.05 -5.74 7.16
CA ASN A 263 7.82 -6.36 8.25
C ASN A 263 9.23 -5.74 8.47
N ASN A 264 9.62 -4.71 7.71
CA ASN A 264 10.99 -4.17 7.70
C ASN A 264 12.08 -5.23 7.34
N GLU A 265 11.75 -6.20 6.48
CA GLU A 265 12.68 -7.25 6.03
C GLU A 265 13.49 -6.79 4.80
N ILE A 266 14.21 -5.66 4.92
CA ILE A 266 14.83 -4.93 3.79
C ILE A 266 15.69 -5.79 2.84
N ARG A 267 16.39 -6.82 3.37
CA ARG A 267 17.17 -7.76 2.57
C ARG A 267 16.28 -8.64 1.68
N LYS A 268 15.19 -9.18 2.22
CA LYS A 268 14.20 -9.91 1.41
C LYS A 268 13.48 -8.99 0.40
N VAL A 269 13.27 -7.70 0.74
CA VAL A 269 12.75 -6.71 -0.22
C VAL A 269 13.73 -6.53 -1.40
N TYR A 270 15.03 -6.45 -1.12
CA TYR A 270 16.08 -6.41 -2.15
C TYR A 270 16.07 -7.67 -3.04
N ASP A 271 16.04 -8.87 -2.44
CA ASP A 271 15.99 -10.14 -3.19
C ASP A 271 14.75 -10.23 -4.12
N VAL A 272 13.59 -9.76 -3.65
CA VAL A 272 12.36 -9.68 -4.46
C VAL A 272 12.48 -8.65 -5.57
N LEU A 273 13.11 -7.50 -5.32
CA LEU A 273 13.35 -6.48 -6.33
C LEU A 273 14.33 -6.95 -7.42
N GLN A 274 15.33 -7.76 -7.09
CA GLN A 274 16.20 -8.41 -8.08
C GLN A 274 15.36 -9.28 -9.02
N ARG A 275 14.57 -10.20 -8.48
CA ARG A 275 13.71 -11.12 -9.26
C ARG A 275 12.64 -10.38 -10.08
N LEU A 276 12.13 -9.26 -9.57
CA LEU A 276 11.24 -8.36 -10.31
C LEU A 276 11.98 -7.71 -11.48
N HIS A 277 13.16 -7.13 -11.24
CA HIS A 277 13.97 -6.47 -12.27
C HIS A 277 14.41 -7.47 -13.36
N GLU A 278 14.88 -8.67 -13.00
CA GLU A 278 15.18 -9.76 -13.95
C GLU A 278 14.00 -10.06 -14.90
N SER A 279 12.78 -10.05 -14.36
CA SER A 279 11.56 -10.32 -15.14
C SER A 279 11.02 -9.11 -15.91
N SER A 280 11.44 -7.91 -15.54
CA SER A 280 10.87 -6.63 -16.00
C SER A 280 11.93 -5.51 -16.04
N PRO A 281 13.06 -5.69 -16.77
CA PRO A 281 14.24 -4.82 -16.63
C PRO A 281 14.01 -3.39 -17.16
N ASN A 282 12.95 -3.19 -17.93
CA ASN A 282 12.57 -1.89 -18.49
C ASN A 282 11.65 -1.06 -17.58
N GLU A 283 11.27 -1.54 -16.38
CA GLU A 283 10.49 -0.76 -15.41
C GLU A 283 11.40 0.15 -14.56
N PRO A 284 11.38 1.49 -14.74
CA PRO A 284 12.32 2.38 -14.06
C PRO A 284 12.12 2.39 -12.54
N ALA A 285 10.87 2.33 -12.06
CA ALA A 285 10.56 2.34 -10.64
C ALA A 285 11.11 1.12 -9.87
N ILE A 286 11.08 -0.07 -10.48
CA ILE A 286 11.68 -1.30 -9.92
C ILE A 286 13.21 -1.17 -9.91
N THR A 287 13.77 -0.72 -11.03
CA THR A 287 15.21 -0.50 -11.21
C THR A 287 15.76 0.50 -10.17
N ALA A 288 15.07 1.62 -9.96
CA ALA A 288 15.39 2.61 -8.93
C ALA A 288 15.26 2.03 -7.51
N ASN A 289 14.19 1.31 -7.19
CA ASN A 289 14.06 0.70 -5.86
C ASN A 289 15.16 -0.33 -5.58
N LEU A 290 15.52 -1.15 -6.58
CA LEU A 290 16.60 -2.13 -6.46
C LEU A 290 17.95 -1.44 -6.20
N ALA A 291 18.27 -0.43 -7.01
CA ALA A 291 19.48 0.37 -6.86
C ALA A 291 19.55 1.07 -5.49
N ARG A 292 18.46 1.72 -5.08
CA ARG A 292 18.36 2.42 -3.80
C ARG A 292 18.58 1.48 -2.62
N LEU A 293 17.94 0.32 -2.59
CA LEU A 293 18.16 -0.65 -1.51
C LEU A 293 19.57 -1.24 -1.55
N GLY A 294 20.13 -1.54 -2.73
CA GLY A 294 21.51 -2.01 -2.86
C GLY A 294 22.52 -1.03 -2.27
N LEU A 295 22.35 0.27 -2.53
CA LEU A 295 23.14 1.34 -1.90
C LEU A 295 22.90 1.46 -0.39
N THR A 296 21.65 1.33 0.07
CA THR A 296 21.28 1.47 1.50
C THR A 296 21.79 0.32 2.38
N ILE A 297 22.04 -0.87 1.81
CA ILE A 297 22.48 -2.06 2.55
C ILE A 297 23.90 -2.54 2.18
N ASP A 298 24.65 -1.72 1.44
CA ASP A 298 25.98 -1.99 0.89
C ASP A 298 26.09 -3.28 0.02
N GLN A 299 25.01 -3.61 -0.71
CA GLN A 299 24.93 -4.80 -1.56
C GLN A 299 25.05 -4.43 -3.05
N ASN A 300 26.03 -5.03 -3.73
CA ASN A 300 26.32 -4.83 -5.16
C ASN A 300 26.42 -3.35 -5.57
N THR A 301 27.08 -2.52 -4.75
CA THR A 301 27.06 -1.05 -4.87
C THR A 301 27.42 -0.51 -6.25
N ILE A 302 28.40 -1.10 -6.95
CA ILE A 302 28.78 -0.70 -8.32
C ILE A 302 27.64 -0.91 -9.33
N GLU A 303 26.97 -2.06 -9.26
CA GLU A 303 25.79 -2.38 -10.09
C GLU A 303 24.62 -1.46 -9.71
N ALA A 304 24.40 -1.25 -8.41
CA ALA A 304 23.38 -0.34 -7.91
C ALA A 304 23.58 1.11 -8.40
N GLN A 305 24.83 1.61 -8.48
CA GLN A 305 25.13 2.92 -9.05
C GLN A 305 24.78 3.01 -10.55
N GLN A 306 25.05 1.94 -11.32
CA GLN A 306 24.69 1.84 -12.74
C GLN A 306 23.17 1.81 -12.93
N LEU A 307 22.47 0.94 -12.20
CA LEU A 307 21.00 0.81 -12.22
C LEU A 307 20.30 2.13 -11.80
N ALA A 308 20.84 2.84 -10.80
CA ALA A 308 20.34 4.16 -10.40
C ALA A 308 20.38 5.16 -11.57
N LYS A 309 21.51 5.20 -12.31
CA LYS A 309 21.65 6.05 -13.49
C LYS A 309 20.70 5.62 -14.60
N GLU A 310 20.60 4.33 -14.91
CA GLU A 310 19.71 3.84 -15.96
C GLU A 310 18.23 4.15 -15.67
N ALA A 311 17.79 4.01 -14.42
CA ALA A 311 16.42 4.34 -14.03
C ALA A 311 16.13 5.84 -14.25
N TYR A 312 17.05 6.72 -13.84
CA TYR A 312 16.94 8.16 -14.06
C TYR A 312 16.99 8.54 -15.55
N ASP A 313 17.90 7.96 -16.33
CA ASP A 313 17.99 8.24 -17.78
C ASP A 313 16.71 7.82 -18.52
N ARG A 314 16.03 6.75 -18.07
CA ARG A 314 14.72 6.30 -18.59
C ARG A 314 13.56 7.18 -18.13
N ALA A 315 13.57 7.65 -16.88
CA ALA A 315 12.47 8.39 -16.26
C ALA A 315 12.95 9.59 -15.40
N PRO A 316 13.52 10.65 -16.00
CA PRO A 316 14.19 11.72 -15.25
C PRO A 316 13.24 12.66 -14.49
N LYS A 317 11.92 12.52 -14.69
CA LYS A 317 10.87 13.25 -13.97
C LYS A 317 10.18 12.41 -12.89
N ASP A 318 10.51 11.12 -12.79
CA ASP A 318 10.02 10.26 -11.71
C ASP A 318 10.84 10.55 -10.45
N VAL A 319 10.17 10.91 -9.35
CA VAL A 319 10.82 11.30 -8.10
C VAL A 319 11.67 10.17 -7.54
N ASN A 320 11.20 8.92 -7.59
CA ASN A 320 11.95 7.79 -7.06
C ASN A 320 13.23 7.54 -7.85
N CYS A 321 13.17 7.60 -9.19
CA CYS A 321 14.34 7.48 -10.06
C CYS A 321 15.35 8.62 -9.84
N ALA A 322 14.87 9.86 -9.77
CA ALA A 322 15.71 11.04 -9.57
C ALA A 322 16.36 11.11 -8.18
N VAL A 323 15.61 10.80 -7.11
CA VAL A 323 16.14 10.73 -5.74
C VAL A 323 17.13 9.58 -5.60
N THR A 324 16.86 8.42 -6.21
CA THR A 324 17.79 7.29 -6.20
C THR A 324 19.11 7.64 -6.90
N TYR A 325 19.07 8.32 -8.06
CA TYR A 325 20.30 8.72 -8.73
C TYR A 325 21.04 9.85 -8.00
N ALA A 326 20.32 10.77 -7.35
CA ALA A 326 20.93 11.75 -6.45
C ALA A 326 21.63 11.08 -5.24
N PHE A 327 21.04 10.04 -4.66
CA PHE A 327 21.67 9.23 -3.61
C PHE A 327 22.89 8.44 -4.12
N SER A 328 22.82 7.90 -5.33
CA SER A 328 23.97 7.29 -6.01
C SER A 328 25.13 8.30 -6.15
N LEU A 329 24.85 9.53 -6.59
CA LEU A 329 25.83 10.62 -6.67
C LEU A 329 26.42 10.99 -5.31
N TYR A 330 25.60 11.07 -4.25
CA TYR A 330 26.06 11.24 -2.87
C TYR A 330 27.03 10.14 -2.43
N SER A 331 26.72 8.86 -2.69
CA SER A 331 27.64 7.75 -2.36
C SER A 331 28.98 7.79 -3.11
N MET A 332 29.07 8.58 -4.19
CA MET A 332 30.29 8.86 -4.95
C MET A 332 30.97 10.20 -4.57
N GLY A 333 30.48 10.90 -3.54
CA GLY A 333 31.00 12.23 -3.14
C GLY A 333 30.64 13.37 -4.11
N ARG A 334 29.58 13.20 -4.93
CA ARG A 334 29.11 14.15 -5.95
C ARG A 334 27.80 14.82 -5.51
N THR A 335 27.72 15.22 -4.25
CA THR A 335 26.51 15.71 -3.57
C THR A 335 25.87 16.92 -4.27
N THR A 336 26.67 17.92 -4.65
CA THR A 336 26.23 19.08 -5.46
C THR A 336 25.44 18.69 -6.71
N GLU A 337 25.94 17.74 -7.50
CA GLU A 337 25.25 17.26 -8.71
C GLU A 337 23.92 16.56 -8.38
N GLY A 338 23.88 15.82 -7.28
CA GLY A 338 22.65 15.20 -6.77
C GLY A 338 21.59 16.24 -6.39
N LEU A 339 21.97 17.31 -5.68
CA LEU A 339 21.05 18.40 -5.34
C LEU A 339 20.54 19.15 -6.58
N GLU A 340 21.37 19.33 -7.61
CA GLU A 340 20.93 19.91 -8.89
C GLU A 340 19.95 19.01 -9.67
N ILE A 341 19.83 17.74 -9.33
CA ILE A 341 18.75 16.87 -9.84
C ILE A 341 17.48 17.07 -9.00
N ILE A 342 17.59 17.04 -7.66
CA ILE A 342 16.44 17.25 -6.76
C ILE A 342 15.74 18.59 -7.03
N LYS A 343 16.49 19.68 -7.23
CA LYS A 343 15.95 21.03 -7.53
C LYS A 343 15.09 21.12 -8.80
N LYS A 344 15.14 20.13 -9.70
CA LYS A 344 14.35 20.08 -10.95
C LYS A 344 13.00 19.39 -10.77
N LEU A 345 12.75 18.78 -9.61
CA LEU A 345 11.51 18.07 -9.30
C LEU A 345 10.47 19.03 -8.68
N PRO A 346 9.16 18.74 -8.81
CA PRO A 346 8.11 19.51 -8.14
C PRO A 346 8.22 19.33 -6.61
N PRO A 347 8.34 20.41 -5.80
CA PRO A 347 8.55 20.30 -4.36
C PRO A 347 7.45 19.50 -3.64
N ASP A 348 6.21 19.65 -4.10
CA ASP A 348 5.01 18.94 -3.59
C ASP A 348 5.13 17.40 -3.65
N GLN A 349 6.03 16.87 -4.49
CA GLN A 349 6.23 15.43 -4.68
C GLN A 349 7.42 14.88 -3.89
N LEU A 350 8.17 15.72 -3.17
CA LEU A 350 9.38 15.35 -2.44
C LEU A 350 9.13 14.90 -0.98
N HIS A 351 7.87 14.87 -0.55
CA HIS A 351 7.47 14.55 0.83
C HIS A 351 7.16 13.05 1.08
N ASP A 352 7.48 12.14 0.15
CA ASP A 352 7.49 10.70 0.45
C ASP A 352 8.55 10.42 1.55
N PRO A 353 8.21 9.73 2.66
CA PRO A 353 9.14 9.56 3.77
C PRO A 353 10.46 8.87 3.41
N HIS A 354 10.45 7.90 2.48
CA HIS A 354 11.69 7.25 2.04
C HIS A 354 12.50 8.22 1.17
N ALA A 355 11.88 8.93 0.24
CA ALA A 355 12.59 9.95 -0.56
C ALA A 355 13.20 11.04 0.33
N ALA A 356 12.47 11.49 1.36
CA ALA A 356 12.89 12.51 2.30
C ALA A 356 14.16 12.14 3.08
N VAL A 357 14.37 10.85 3.41
CA VAL A 357 15.64 10.34 3.98
C VAL A 357 16.82 10.79 3.14
N TYR A 358 16.83 10.43 1.86
CA TYR A 358 17.98 10.65 0.99
C TYR A 358 18.16 12.14 0.65
N ILE A 359 17.06 12.89 0.48
CA ILE A 359 17.13 14.35 0.30
C ILE A 359 17.75 15.03 1.52
N ALA A 360 17.37 14.61 2.74
CA ALA A 360 17.99 15.11 3.97
C ALA A 360 19.49 14.77 4.05
N LEU A 361 19.92 13.57 3.65
CA LEU A 361 21.35 13.21 3.62
C LEU A 361 22.16 14.17 2.73
N LEU A 362 21.68 14.43 1.50
CA LEU A 362 22.35 15.35 0.57
C LEU A 362 22.39 16.78 1.11
N LEU A 363 21.32 17.25 1.76
CA LEU A 363 21.26 18.60 2.33
C LEU A 363 22.17 18.75 3.55
N LEU A 364 22.27 17.73 4.41
CA LEU A 364 23.15 17.76 5.59
C LEU A 364 24.64 17.78 5.21
N ASP A 365 25.03 17.03 4.17
CA ASP A 365 26.41 16.97 3.67
C ASP A 365 26.89 18.32 3.10
N GLU A 366 26.01 19.05 2.41
CA GLU A 366 26.23 20.43 1.96
C GLU A 366 25.98 21.49 3.06
N ASN A 367 25.87 21.08 4.33
CA ASN A 367 25.63 21.93 5.50
C ASN A 367 24.32 22.77 5.44
N GLN A 368 23.34 22.37 4.63
CA GLN A 368 22.03 23.03 4.46
C GLN A 368 21.03 22.56 5.52
N THR A 369 21.44 22.58 6.80
CA THR A 369 20.70 22.01 7.95
C THR A 369 19.29 22.56 8.10
N GLU A 370 19.08 23.84 7.84
CA GLU A 370 17.77 24.49 7.89
C GLU A 370 16.80 23.91 6.83
N ALA A 371 17.30 23.66 5.61
CA ALA A 371 16.52 23.05 4.54
C ALA A 371 16.30 21.54 4.78
N ALA A 372 17.26 20.87 5.41
CA ALA A 372 17.15 19.45 5.75
C ALA A 372 16.03 19.17 6.78
N ARG A 373 15.72 20.13 7.67
CA ARG A 373 14.78 19.94 8.80
C ARG A 373 13.42 19.39 8.38
N GLU A 374 12.82 19.94 7.32
CA GLU A 374 11.49 19.51 6.86
C GLU A 374 11.49 18.05 6.37
N TYR A 375 12.49 17.67 5.58
CA TYR A 375 12.65 16.30 5.09
C TYR A 375 12.96 15.31 6.22
N ILE A 376 13.78 15.72 7.19
CA ILE A 376 14.05 14.96 8.41
C ILE A 376 12.75 14.69 9.19
N GLU A 377 11.95 15.72 9.44
CA GLU A 377 10.67 15.56 10.14
C GLU A 377 9.67 14.70 9.35
N GLY A 378 9.65 14.81 8.02
CA GLY A 378 8.82 13.97 7.14
C GLY A 378 9.23 12.50 7.18
N ALA A 379 10.54 12.22 7.15
CA ALA A 379 11.11 10.89 7.29
C ALA A 379 10.80 10.27 8.66
N GLU A 380 11.02 10.99 9.76
CA GLU A 380 10.82 10.49 11.13
C GLU A 380 9.35 10.24 11.48
N ARG A 381 8.41 10.94 10.83
CA ARG A 381 6.96 10.69 10.97
C ARG A 381 6.47 9.52 10.11
N GLY A 382 7.26 9.06 9.14
CA GLY A 382 6.88 8.04 8.17
C GLY A 382 7.43 6.63 8.47
N PRO A 383 6.97 5.62 7.71
CA PRO A 383 7.39 4.23 7.89
C PRO A 383 8.72 3.93 7.16
N ILE A 384 9.77 4.69 7.47
CA ILE A 384 11.12 4.49 6.91
C ILE A 384 11.75 3.19 7.45
N TYR A 385 12.69 2.62 6.69
CA TYR A 385 13.40 1.42 7.13
C TYR A 385 14.36 1.70 8.31
N LEU A 386 14.65 0.67 9.10
CA LEU A 386 15.62 0.78 10.21
C LEU A 386 17.02 1.20 9.71
N GLU A 387 17.43 0.73 8.54
CA GLU A 387 18.66 1.10 7.84
C GLU A 387 18.67 2.58 7.41
N GLU A 388 17.57 3.05 6.83
CA GLU A 388 17.39 4.46 6.46
C GLU A 388 17.44 5.39 7.67
N LYS A 389 16.86 4.97 8.80
CA LYS A 389 16.96 5.70 10.06
C LYS A 389 18.40 5.80 10.55
N ARG A 390 19.18 4.71 10.48
CA ARG A 390 20.61 4.73 10.84
C ARG A 390 21.39 5.72 9.99
N LEU A 391 21.16 5.77 8.68
CA LEU A 391 21.80 6.74 7.79
C LEU A 391 21.56 8.19 8.23
N LEU A 392 20.31 8.55 8.60
CA LEU A 392 19.99 9.88 9.10
C LEU A 392 20.67 10.20 10.43
N ASP A 393 20.64 9.27 11.39
CA ASP A 393 21.24 9.45 12.72
C ASP A 393 22.78 9.56 12.63
N GLU A 394 23.41 8.83 11.71
CA GLU A 394 24.84 8.96 11.40
C GLU A 394 25.18 10.32 10.76
N ALA A 395 24.40 10.78 9.78
CA ALA A 395 24.61 12.08 9.12
C ALA A 395 24.48 13.25 10.11
N ARG A 396 23.46 13.22 10.97
CA ARG A 396 23.29 14.17 12.09
C ARG A 396 24.49 14.16 13.03
N THR A 397 24.99 12.98 13.40
CA THR A 397 26.14 12.84 14.32
C THR A 397 27.42 13.39 13.71
N LYS A 398 27.66 13.14 12.41
CA LYS A 398 28.80 13.71 11.66
C LYS A 398 28.76 15.24 11.67
N LEU A 399 27.61 15.86 11.37
CA LEU A 399 27.43 17.31 11.40
C LEU A 399 27.66 17.91 12.80
N ALA A 400 27.15 17.26 13.84
CA ALA A 400 27.36 17.69 15.23
C ALA A 400 28.84 17.65 15.65
N SER A 401 29.60 16.66 15.18
CA SER A 401 31.05 16.55 15.45
C SER A 401 31.93 17.46 14.59
N ALA A 402 31.45 17.87 13.40
CA ALA A 402 32.13 18.81 12.52
C ALA A 402 31.95 20.28 12.94
N SER A 403 30.95 20.56 13.79
CA SER A 403 30.72 21.89 14.36
C SER A 403 31.77 22.19 15.44
N PRO A 404 32.53 23.30 15.36
CA PRO A 404 33.63 23.55 16.29
C PRO A 404 33.13 23.83 17.70
N THR A 405 33.74 23.14 18.68
CA THR A 405 33.57 23.41 20.11
C THR A 405 33.79 24.91 20.40
N PRO A 406 32.94 25.57 21.22
CA PRO A 406 33.16 26.97 21.58
C PRO A 406 34.56 27.15 22.17
N SER A 407 35.33 28.10 21.65
CA SER A 407 36.67 28.38 22.18
C SER A 407 36.59 28.72 23.67
N PRO A 408 37.53 28.25 24.50
CA PRO A 408 37.54 28.61 25.92
C PRO A 408 37.64 30.13 26.07
N PRO A 409 36.98 30.72 27.08
CA PRO A 409 36.97 32.16 27.27
C PRO A 409 38.40 32.69 27.46
N PRO A 410 38.73 33.90 26.94
CA PRO A 410 40.07 34.44 27.03
C PRO A 410 40.48 34.64 28.49
N SER A 411 41.69 34.19 28.83
CA SER A 411 42.27 34.36 30.17
C SER A 411 42.30 35.84 30.58
N PRO A 412 42.01 36.16 31.86
CA PRO A 412 42.01 37.55 32.32
C PRO A 412 43.43 38.16 32.24
N PRO A 413 43.55 39.47 31.96
CA PRO A 413 44.83 40.15 31.88
C PRO A 413 45.51 40.23 33.28
N PRO A 414 46.85 40.32 33.33
CA PRO A 414 47.60 40.37 34.58
C PRO A 414 47.32 41.68 35.37
N PRO A 415 47.53 41.68 36.71
CA PRO A 415 47.20 42.83 37.54
C PRO A 415 48.13 44.02 37.28
N VAL A 416 47.55 45.23 37.22
CA VAL A 416 48.31 46.48 37.09
C VAL A 416 48.91 46.86 38.44
N THR A 417 50.22 47.09 38.50
CA THR A 417 50.92 47.61 39.67
C THR A 417 50.59 49.10 39.91
N PRO A 418 50.29 49.52 41.16
CA PRO A 418 50.02 50.93 41.46
C PRO A 418 51.31 51.73 41.65
N THR A 419 51.36 52.91 41.03
CA THR A 419 52.40 53.94 41.23
C THR A 419 51.95 54.91 42.35
N PRO A 420 52.84 55.39 43.24
CA PRO A 420 52.41 55.97 44.53
C PRO A 420 52.00 57.45 44.47
N ALA A 421 51.14 57.85 45.41
CA ALA A 421 50.80 59.24 45.72
C ALA A 421 51.31 59.61 47.14
N PRO A 422 51.65 60.89 47.41
CA PRO A 422 52.41 61.30 48.60
C PRO A 422 51.56 61.63 49.85
N ALA A 423 52.16 61.50 51.02
CA ALA A 423 51.67 61.99 52.33
C ALA A 423 51.82 63.53 52.45
N PRO A 424 51.07 64.26 53.32
CA PRO A 424 51.10 64.20 54.80
C PRO A 424 49.68 64.30 55.46
N THR A 425 49.38 64.48 56.75
CA THR A 425 50.09 64.63 58.07
C THR A 425 49.15 64.09 59.20
N PRO A 426 49.52 64.01 60.51
CA PRO A 426 48.89 63.05 61.45
C PRO A 426 47.95 63.62 62.55
N GLY A 427 47.16 62.73 63.16
CA GLY A 427 46.33 62.91 64.36
C GLY A 427 45.05 62.04 64.29
N SER A 428 44.50 61.42 65.35
CA SER A 428 44.92 61.39 66.76
C SER A 428 44.47 60.08 67.44
N THR A 429 45.07 59.82 68.60
CA THR A 429 44.89 58.70 69.55
C THR A 429 43.45 58.32 69.91
N SER A 430 43.16 57.02 70.07
CA SER A 430 42.61 56.37 71.30
C SER A 430 41.65 55.18 71.06
N ALA A 431 41.73 54.20 71.96
CA ALA A 431 40.90 52.98 72.06
C ALA A 431 39.82 53.16 73.17
N PRO A 432 39.04 52.14 73.63
CA PRO A 432 38.94 50.73 73.21
C PRO A 432 37.49 50.20 73.07
N SER A 433 37.36 48.89 72.83
CA SER A 433 36.09 48.13 72.89
C SER A 433 35.39 48.21 74.27
N PRO A 434 34.11 47.82 74.32
CA PRO A 434 33.82 46.61 75.09
C PRO A 434 32.85 45.63 74.38
N ALA A 435 33.03 44.33 74.66
CA ALA A 435 31.94 43.35 74.53
C ALA A 435 30.97 43.52 75.72
N PRO A 436 29.78 42.88 75.72
CA PRO A 436 29.72 41.64 76.49
C PRO A 436 28.73 40.54 76.03
N THR A 437 28.98 39.35 76.58
CA THR A 437 27.99 38.32 76.98
C THR A 437 27.00 37.72 75.99
N SER A 438 27.35 36.50 75.59
CA SER A 438 26.44 35.34 75.49
C SER A 438 25.39 35.27 76.60
N SER A 439 24.20 34.77 76.28
CA SER A 439 23.46 33.89 77.18
C SER A 439 22.54 32.94 76.40
N ALA A 440 22.51 31.67 76.79
CA ALA A 440 21.73 30.61 76.17
C ALA A 440 20.41 30.36 76.91
N LEU A 441 19.44 29.73 76.24
CA LEU A 441 18.26 28.98 76.72
C LEU A 441 17.40 28.69 75.46
N ARG A 442 16.83 27.51 75.22
CA ARG A 442 16.76 26.27 76.01
C ARG A 442 16.52 25.07 75.08
#